data_AF-A0A1I4SQW3-F1
#
_entry.id   AF-A0A1I4SQW3-F1
#
_cell.length_a   1.000
_cell.length_b   1.000
_cell.length_c   1.000
_cell.angle_alpha   90.00
_cell.angle_beta   90.00
_cell.angle_gamma   90.00
#
_symmetry.space_group_name_H-M   'P 1'
#
loop_
_entity.id
_entity.type
_entity.pdbx_description
1 polymer ?
#
loop_
_entity_poly.entity_id
_entity_poly.type
_entity_poly.pdbx_seq_one_letter_code
_entity_poly.pdbx_strand_id
1 'polypeptide(L)'
;MHRHRHGGGDVLYCLVLDCSASMLRSGRLSLAKGLLAGWLQQIYRQRAQVAVVGFSGREAWVIQAPARAGLANEHWIAPISGGGGTPMGQGLDLADRIMKRFRRRVAHAHIGVWLLTDGRVRRIPPAPVQADFCTIVDFETGRARSGGGLRIARAWDAAHCPADTFEVDAH
;
A
#
# COMPACT_ATOMS: atom_id res chain seq x y z
N MET A 1 6.52 21.74 21.59
CA MET A 1 6.10 20.42 21.08
C MET A 1 7.24 19.87 20.23
N HIS A 2 8.04 18.94 20.78
CA HIS A 2 9.17 18.35 20.06
C HIS A 2 8.63 17.36 19.01
N ARG A 3 8.71 17.72 17.72
CA ARG A 3 8.52 16.78 16.61
C ARG A 3 9.71 15.82 16.66
N HIS A 4 9.53 14.63 17.22
CA HIS A 4 10.55 13.59 17.11
C HIS A 4 10.76 13.35 15.62
N ARG A 5 11.93 13.73 15.10
CA ARG A 5 12.35 13.32 13.76
C ARG A 5 12.57 11.81 13.85
N HIS A 6 11.65 11.03 13.32
CA HIS A 6 11.81 9.59 13.24
C HIS A 6 13.09 9.29 12.44
N GLY A 7 13.97 8.46 13.01
CA GLY A 7 15.06 7.92 12.21
C GLY A 7 14.45 7.04 11.12
N GLY A 8 15.07 6.98 9.94
CA GLY A 8 14.55 6.14 8.84
C GLY A 8 14.25 4.70 9.28
N GLY A 9 15.04 4.13 10.19
CA GLY A 9 14.80 2.80 10.74
C GLY A 9 13.46 2.60 11.47
N ASP A 10 12.83 3.69 11.91
CA ASP A 10 11.59 3.69 12.68
C ASP A 10 10.35 3.91 11.82
N VAL A 11 10.53 4.18 10.52
CA VAL A 11 9.45 4.38 9.57
C VAL A 11 9.17 3.07 8.81
N LEU A 12 7.89 2.69 8.73
CA LEU A 12 7.42 1.59 7.90
C LEU A 12 6.36 2.09 6.93
N TYR A 13 6.59 1.90 5.63
CA TYR A 13 5.55 2.01 4.62
C TYR A 13 4.99 0.63 4.31
N CYS A 14 3.70 0.42 4.58
CA CYS A 14 2.98 -0.80 4.26
C CYS A 14 2.12 -0.59 3.01
N LEU A 15 2.54 -1.20 1.91
CA LEU A 15 1.87 -1.09 0.63
C LEU A 15 0.92 -2.27 0.48
N VAL A 16 -0.35 -1.98 0.31
CA VAL A 16 -1.43 -2.97 0.18
C VAL A 16 -1.91 -2.93 -1.26
N LEU A 17 -1.53 -3.95 -2.04
CA LEU A 17 -1.72 -3.99 -3.48
C LEU A 17 -2.93 -4.84 -3.87
N ASP A 18 -3.87 -4.19 -4.55
CA ASP A 18 -4.98 -4.85 -5.21
C ASP A 18 -4.49 -5.58 -6.47
N CYS A 19 -4.49 -6.92 -6.40
CA CYS A 19 -4.14 -7.80 -7.51
C CYS A 19 -5.41 -8.35 -8.19
N SER A 20 -6.55 -7.66 -8.12
CA SER A 20 -7.80 -8.13 -8.75
C SER A 20 -7.72 -8.26 -10.27
N ALA A 21 -8.67 -9.01 -10.84
CA ALA A 21 -8.79 -9.16 -12.29
C ALA A 21 -9.03 -7.84 -13.05
N SER A 22 -9.58 -6.80 -12.41
CA SER A 22 -9.73 -5.48 -13.04
C SER A 22 -8.40 -4.75 -13.14
N MET A 23 -7.53 -4.88 -12.13
CA MET A 23 -6.16 -4.38 -12.15
C MET A 23 -5.29 -5.12 -13.19
N LEU A 24 -5.46 -6.44 -13.32
CA LEU A 24 -4.73 -7.24 -14.31
C LEU A 24 -5.13 -6.91 -15.75
N ARG A 25 -6.44 -6.96 -16.07
CA ARG A 25 -6.94 -6.82 -17.45
C ARG A 25 -6.71 -5.43 -18.07
N SER A 26 -6.49 -4.43 -17.24
CA SER A 26 -6.31 -3.04 -17.67
C SER A 26 -4.84 -2.61 -17.77
N GLY A 27 -3.89 -3.52 -17.52
CA GLY A 27 -2.46 -3.19 -17.47
C GLY A 27 -2.06 -2.36 -16.23
N ARG A 28 -3.00 -2.03 -15.34
CA ARG A 28 -2.76 -1.26 -14.11
C ARG A 28 -1.83 -1.97 -13.15
N LEU A 29 -1.83 -3.30 -13.12
CA LEU A 29 -0.88 -4.06 -12.32
C LEU A 29 0.57 -3.86 -12.80
N SER A 30 0.80 -3.75 -14.10
CA SER A 30 2.12 -3.44 -14.65
C SER A 30 2.57 -2.03 -14.29
N LEU A 31 1.65 -1.05 -14.34
CA LEU A 31 1.90 0.30 -13.84
C LEU A 31 2.23 0.29 -12.35
N ALA A 32 1.45 -0.44 -11.54
CA ALA A 32 1.68 -0.57 -10.10
C ALA A 32 3.06 -1.14 -9.80
N LYS A 33 3.52 -2.15 -10.54
CA LYS A 33 4.90 -2.69 -10.42
C LYS A 33 5.97 -1.64 -10.71
N GLY A 34 5.79 -0.85 -11.78
CA GLY A 34 6.73 0.22 -12.13
C GLY A 34 6.81 1.32 -11.07
N LEU A 35 5.64 1.75 -10.58
CA LEU A 35 5.54 2.72 -9.49
C LEU A 35 6.16 2.18 -8.19
N LEU A 36 5.86 0.93 -7.83
CA LEU A 36 6.48 0.23 -6.70
C LEU A 36 8.00 0.29 -6.77
N ALA A 37 8.59 -0.03 -7.93
CA ALA A 37 10.04 0.04 -8.11
C ALA A 37 10.58 1.47 -7.87
N GLY A 38 9.91 2.49 -8.38
CA GLY A 38 10.26 3.90 -8.16
C GLY A 38 10.17 4.32 -6.70
N TRP A 39 9.07 3.97 -6.03
CA TRP A 39 8.85 4.31 -4.61
C TRP A 39 9.83 3.59 -3.70
N LEU A 40 10.18 2.34 -3.97
CA LEU A 40 11.18 1.61 -3.18
C LEU A 40 12.55 2.29 -3.21
N GLN A 41 12.93 2.91 -4.34
CA GLN A 41 14.14 3.72 -4.43
C GLN A 41 14.07 4.96 -3.52
N GLN A 42 12.90 5.62 -3.43
CA GLN A 42 12.69 6.77 -2.55
C GLN A 42 12.71 6.35 -1.07
N ILE A 43 12.01 5.27 -0.71
CA ILE A 43 11.99 4.69 0.63
C ILE A 43 13.40 4.26 1.07
N TYR A 44 14.18 3.68 0.17
CA TYR A 44 15.58 3.32 0.42
C TYR A 44 16.43 4.54 0.79
N ARG A 45 16.29 5.66 0.07
CA ARG A 45 17.00 6.91 0.37
C ARG A 45 16.64 7.47 1.75
N GLN A 46 15.39 7.28 2.19
CA GLN A 46 14.92 7.67 3.53
C GLN A 46 15.40 6.70 4.62
N ARG A 47 16.05 5.57 4.26
CA ARG A 47 16.41 4.46 5.14
C ARG A 47 15.19 3.83 5.86
N ALA A 48 14.01 4.00 5.26
CA ALA A 48 12.75 3.47 5.75
C ALA A 48 12.59 1.97 5.44
N GLN A 49 11.72 1.33 6.21
CA GLN A 49 11.32 -0.05 5.98
C GLN A 49 10.06 -0.10 5.10
N VAL A 50 9.95 -1.18 4.35
CA VAL A 50 8.81 -1.45 3.47
C VAL A 50 8.26 -2.84 3.76
N ALA A 51 6.94 -2.94 3.72
CA ALA A 51 6.23 -4.21 3.63
C ALA A 51 5.24 -4.14 2.49
N VAL A 52 5.07 -5.24 1.75
CA VAL A 52 4.11 -5.31 0.64
C VAL A 52 3.19 -6.49 0.85
N VAL A 53 1.89 -6.21 0.83
CA VAL A 53 0.81 -7.18 0.95
C VAL A 53 0.05 -7.21 -0.36
N GLY A 54 -0.09 -8.39 -0.96
CA GLY A 54 -0.93 -8.62 -2.12
C GLY A 54 -2.26 -9.19 -1.68
N PHE A 55 -3.34 -8.81 -2.35
CA PHE A 55 -4.63 -9.44 -2.14
C PHE A 55 -5.38 -9.58 -3.46
N SER A 56 -6.03 -10.73 -3.65
CA SER A 56 -6.81 -11.04 -4.85
C SER A 56 -7.76 -12.19 -4.55
N GLY A 57 -8.91 -12.23 -5.23
CA GLY A 57 -9.75 -13.42 -5.17
C GLY A 57 -10.29 -13.67 -3.75
N ARG A 58 -9.83 -14.71 -3.06
CA ARG A 58 -10.27 -15.00 -1.69
C ARG A 58 -9.13 -14.98 -0.69
N GLU A 59 -7.96 -14.48 -1.10
CA GLU A 59 -6.73 -14.62 -0.34
C GLU A 59 -5.96 -13.29 -0.27
N ALA A 60 -5.22 -13.15 0.82
CA ALA A 60 -4.22 -12.11 1.01
C ALA A 60 -2.92 -12.78 1.43
N TRP A 61 -1.80 -12.30 0.88
CA TRP A 61 -0.48 -12.86 1.14
C TRP A 61 0.56 -11.77 1.29
N VAL A 62 1.64 -12.09 1.98
CA VAL A 62 2.78 -11.20 2.12
C VAL A 62 3.66 -11.37 0.89
N ILE A 63 3.79 -10.31 0.10
CA ILE A 63 4.73 -10.28 -1.02
C ILE A 63 6.14 -9.98 -0.49
N GLN A 64 6.24 -9.00 0.41
CA GLN A 64 7.49 -8.61 1.06
C GLN A 64 7.23 -8.33 2.54
N ALA A 65 7.91 -9.06 3.42
CA ALA A 65 7.87 -8.80 4.86
C ALA A 65 8.61 -7.48 5.19
N PRO A 66 8.31 -6.84 6.35
CA PRO A 66 8.99 -5.62 6.78
C PRO A 66 10.51 -5.76 6.73
N ALA A 67 11.14 -5.05 5.80
CA ALA A 67 12.57 -5.02 5.62
C ALA A 67 12.98 -3.62 5.15
N ARG A 68 14.27 -3.26 5.30
CA ARG A 68 14.78 -2.05 4.65
C ARG A 68 14.58 -2.18 3.14
N ALA A 69 14.07 -1.14 2.49
CA ALA A 69 13.91 -1.16 1.04
C ALA A 69 15.27 -1.46 0.38
N GLY A 70 15.33 -2.45 -0.50
CA GLY A 70 16.54 -2.78 -1.26
C GLY A 70 16.58 -2.01 -2.58
N LEU A 71 17.74 -2.02 -3.25
CA LEU A 71 17.85 -1.55 -4.64
C LEU A 71 17.39 -2.63 -5.64
N ALA A 72 17.51 -3.91 -5.28
CA ALA A 72 17.14 -5.06 -6.12
C ALA A 72 15.83 -5.69 -5.65
N ASN A 73 14.70 -5.18 -6.15
CA ASN A 73 13.36 -5.66 -5.79
C ASN A 73 12.64 -6.43 -6.91
N GLU A 74 13.25 -6.50 -8.10
CA GLU A 74 12.67 -7.13 -9.29
C GLU A 74 12.27 -8.59 -9.05
N HIS A 75 13.07 -9.32 -8.26
CA HIS A 75 12.85 -10.73 -7.97
C HIS A 75 11.50 -11.04 -7.28
N TRP A 76 10.99 -10.11 -6.45
CA TRP A 76 9.69 -10.28 -5.79
C TRP A 76 8.58 -9.43 -6.42
N ILE A 77 8.91 -8.35 -7.14
CA ILE A 77 7.93 -7.54 -7.88
C ILE A 77 7.47 -8.24 -9.17
N ALA A 78 8.38 -8.82 -9.94
CA ALA A 78 8.07 -9.50 -11.19
C ALA A 78 6.97 -10.58 -11.06
N PRO A 79 7.00 -11.50 -10.07
CA PRO A 79 6.02 -12.57 -9.94
C PRO A 79 4.63 -12.12 -9.45
N ILE A 80 4.43 -10.84 -9.06
CA ILE A 80 3.10 -10.37 -8.63
C ILE A 80 2.10 -10.57 -9.77
N SER A 81 1.10 -11.42 -9.53
CA SER A 81 0.03 -11.75 -10.46
C SER A 81 -1.32 -11.67 -9.75
N GLY A 82 -2.42 -11.75 -10.50
CA GLY A 82 -3.74 -11.38 -10.01
C GLY A 82 -4.90 -12.13 -10.67
N GLY A 83 -6.07 -12.16 -10.02
CA GLY A 83 -7.27 -12.83 -10.53
C GLY A 83 -8.41 -13.01 -9.50
N GLY A 84 -9.66 -12.79 -9.94
CA GLY A 84 -10.87 -12.93 -9.12
C GLY A 84 -11.47 -11.61 -8.61
N GLY A 85 -12.61 -11.69 -7.92
CA GLY A 85 -13.19 -10.57 -7.13
C GLY A 85 -12.63 -10.59 -5.71
N THR A 86 -12.69 -9.48 -4.96
CA THR A 86 -11.64 -9.23 -3.95
C THR A 86 -12.16 -8.80 -2.56
N PRO A 87 -11.81 -9.51 -1.46
CA PRO A 87 -12.06 -9.08 -0.10
C PRO A 87 -10.87 -8.26 0.38
N MET A 88 -10.87 -6.97 0.01
CA MET A 88 -9.90 -5.97 0.49
C MET A 88 -9.70 -6.02 2.02
N GLY A 89 -10.74 -6.37 2.78
CA GLY A 89 -10.64 -6.54 4.24
C GLY A 89 -9.57 -7.53 4.67
N GLN A 90 -9.41 -8.68 3.99
CA GLN A 90 -8.39 -9.66 4.38
C GLN A 90 -6.96 -9.14 4.15
N GLY A 91 -6.76 -8.35 3.08
CA GLY A 91 -5.48 -7.70 2.80
C GLY A 91 -5.11 -6.70 3.90
N LEU A 92 -6.08 -5.91 4.33
CA LEU A 92 -5.91 -4.94 5.39
C LEU A 92 -5.73 -5.60 6.76
N ASP A 93 -6.45 -6.67 7.06
CA ASP A 93 -6.26 -7.45 8.30
C ASP A 93 -4.85 -8.04 8.36
N LEU A 94 -4.33 -8.54 7.23
CA LEU A 94 -2.96 -9.05 7.14
C LEU A 94 -1.94 -7.93 7.32
N ALA A 95 -2.15 -6.78 6.68
CA ALA A 95 -1.32 -5.58 6.87
C ALA A 95 -1.30 -5.15 8.35
N ASP A 96 -2.46 -5.12 9.01
CA ASP A 96 -2.58 -4.70 10.41
C ASP A 96 -1.82 -5.63 11.36
N ARG A 97 -1.85 -6.95 11.10
CA ARG A 97 -1.03 -7.93 11.84
C ARG A 97 0.47 -7.68 11.66
N ILE A 98 0.92 -7.34 10.45
CA ILE A 98 2.32 -7.02 10.16
C ILE A 98 2.74 -5.75 10.90
N MET A 99 1.94 -4.69 10.82
CA MET A 99 2.21 -3.41 11.48
C MET A 99 2.21 -3.55 13.00
N LYS A 100 1.28 -4.33 13.57
CA LYS A 100 1.26 -4.64 15.01
C LYS A 100 2.53 -5.35 15.46
N ARG A 101 3.04 -6.30 14.67
CA ARG A 101 4.32 -6.97 14.95
C ARG A 101 5.50 -6.01 14.84
N PHE A 102 5.47 -5.09 13.87
CA PHE A 102 6.49 -4.07 13.71
C PHE A 102 6.57 -3.13 14.92
N ARG A 103 5.44 -2.57 15.36
CA ARG A 103 5.34 -1.69 16.55
C ARG A 103 5.84 -2.34 17.82
N ARG A 104 5.68 -3.66 17.97
CA ARG A 104 6.23 -4.41 19.12
C ARG A 104 7.76 -4.45 19.13
N ARG A 105 8.40 -4.41 17.96
CA ARG A 105 9.86 -4.45 17.81
C ARG A 105 10.47 -3.06 17.84
N VAL A 106 9.77 -2.06 17.30
CA VAL A 106 10.24 -0.68 17.16
C VAL A 106 9.28 0.22 17.94
N ALA A 107 9.69 0.58 19.16
CA ALA A 107 8.95 1.53 19.98
C ALA A 107 8.90 2.88 19.26
N HIS A 108 7.71 3.49 19.18
CA HIS A 108 7.46 4.75 18.45
C HIS A 108 7.61 4.66 16.92
N ALA A 109 7.42 3.49 16.33
CA ALA A 109 7.32 3.33 14.89
C ALA A 109 6.29 4.30 14.28
N HIS A 110 6.66 4.92 13.18
CA HIS A 110 5.78 5.72 12.33
C HIS A 110 5.39 4.90 11.10
N ILE A 111 4.10 4.63 10.93
CA ILE A 111 3.60 3.65 9.98
C ILE A 111 2.62 4.30 9.02
N GLY A 112 3.00 4.33 7.75
CA GLY A 112 2.13 4.73 6.65
C GLY A 112 1.54 3.52 5.94
N VAL A 113 0.26 3.59 5.58
CA VAL A 113 -0.36 2.61 4.68
C VAL A 113 -0.67 3.25 3.34
N TRP A 114 -0.23 2.61 2.26
CA TRP A 114 -0.63 2.98 0.90
C TRP A 114 -1.48 1.86 0.30
N LEU A 115 -2.77 2.12 0.11
CA LEU A 115 -3.67 1.20 -0.56
C LEU A 115 -3.69 1.50 -2.05
N LEU A 116 -3.15 0.59 -2.85
CA LEU A 116 -3.12 0.67 -4.30
C LEU A 116 -4.33 -0.10 -4.85
N THR A 117 -5.32 0.59 -5.38
CA THR A 117 -6.56 -0.03 -5.88
C THR A 117 -7.19 0.76 -7.02
N ASP A 118 -8.02 0.10 -7.84
CA ASP A 118 -8.90 0.76 -8.80
C ASP A 118 -10.27 1.14 -8.20
N GLY A 119 -10.42 1.01 -6.87
CA GLY A 119 -11.59 1.45 -6.11
C GLY A 119 -12.77 0.50 -6.16
N ARG A 120 -12.67 -0.67 -6.81
CA ARG A 120 -13.80 -1.60 -6.95
C ARG A 120 -14.11 -2.37 -5.67
N VAL A 121 -14.78 -1.71 -4.73
CA VAL A 121 -15.22 -2.29 -3.46
C VAL A 121 -16.74 -2.33 -3.32
N ARG A 122 -17.28 -3.47 -2.86
CA ARG A 122 -18.70 -3.60 -2.51
C ARG A 122 -19.03 -2.94 -1.17
N ARG A 123 -18.14 -3.11 -0.19
CA ARG A 123 -18.22 -2.52 1.15
C ARG A 123 -16.86 -1.92 1.45
N ILE A 124 -16.86 -0.71 2.00
CA ILE A 124 -15.63 -0.04 2.43
C ILE A 124 -15.17 -0.72 3.73
N PRO A 125 -13.97 -1.34 3.77
CA PRO A 125 -13.42 -1.90 4.99
C PRO A 125 -12.99 -0.77 5.95
N PRO A 126 -12.84 -1.04 7.26
CA PRO A 126 -12.27 -0.08 8.18
C PRO A 126 -10.81 0.23 7.82
N ALA A 127 -10.35 1.42 8.19
CA ALA A 127 -8.94 1.77 8.09
C ALA A 127 -8.09 0.87 9.02
N PRO A 128 -6.84 0.54 8.65
CA PRO A 128 -5.95 -0.21 9.54
C PRO A 128 -5.68 0.55 10.84
N VAL A 129 -5.81 -0.13 11.97
CA VAL A 129 -5.71 0.47 13.31
C VAL A 129 -4.28 0.86 13.67
N GLN A 130 -3.29 0.16 13.13
CA GLN A 130 -1.88 0.40 13.43
C GLN A 130 -1.24 1.51 12.58
N ALA A 131 -1.96 2.03 11.59
CA ALA A 131 -1.48 3.06 10.68
C ALA A 131 -1.59 4.45 11.34
N ASP A 132 -0.52 5.24 11.25
CA ASP A 132 -0.52 6.65 11.68
C ASP A 132 -1.10 7.56 10.58
N PHE A 133 -0.96 7.15 9.32
CA PHE A 133 -1.60 7.80 8.18
C PHE A 133 -1.89 6.77 7.08
N CYS A 134 -2.86 7.11 6.23
CA CYS A 134 -3.24 6.29 5.09
C CYS A 134 -3.30 7.17 3.83
N THR A 135 -2.86 6.60 2.71
CA THR A 135 -3.03 7.18 1.38
C THR A 135 -3.67 6.15 0.46
N ILE A 136 -4.73 6.55 -0.23
CA ILE A 136 -5.35 5.78 -1.30
C ILE A 136 -4.67 6.20 -2.60
N VAL A 137 -3.92 5.26 -3.17
CA VAL A 137 -3.29 5.43 -4.48
C VAL A 137 -4.22 4.84 -5.53
N ASP A 138 -4.91 5.73 -6.24
CA ASP A 138 -6.03 5.39 -7.11
C ASP A 138 -5.55 5.12 -8.54
N PHE A 139 -5.74 3.87 -8.98
CA PHE A 139 -5.42 3.43 -10.33
C PHE A 139 -6.61 3.61 -11.30
N GLU A 140 -7.72 4.19 -10.85
CA GLU A 140 -8.88 4.47 -11.69
C GLU A 140 -8.57 5.57 -12.74
N THR A 141 -8.44 5.13 -13.99
CA THR A 141 -8.14 5.98 -15.15
C THR A 141 -9.32 6.08 -16.11
N GLY A 142 -9.47 7.22 -16.78
CA GLY A 142 -10.44 7.44 -17.86
C GLY A 142 -11.81 7.98 -17.42
N ARG A 143 -12.77 8.05 -18.36
CA ARG A 143 -14.10 8.67 -18.17
C ARG A 143 -15.08 7.86 -17.30
N ALA A 144 -14.83 6.57 -17.08
CA ALA A 144 -15.70 5.69 -16.31
C ALA A 144 -15.22 5.56 -14.85
N ARG A 145 -15.11 6.71 -14.15
CA ARG A 145 -14.75 6.75 -12.73
C ARG A 145 -15.95 6.37 -11.86
N SER A 146 -15.85 5.24 -11.19
CA SER A 146 -16.77 4.79 -10.16
C SER A 146 -16.56 5.54 -8.83
N GLY A 147 -15.44 6.24 -8.67
CA GLY A 147 -15.14 7.06 -7.49
C GLY A 147 -14.87 6.23 -6.24
N GLY A 148 -14.57 4.94 -6.40
CA GLY A 148 -14.37 4.00 -5.32
C GLY A 148 -13.17 4.35 -4.43
N GLY A 149 -12.03 4.73 -5.02
CA GLY A 149 -10.85 5.18 -4.28
C GLY A 149 -11.15 6.38 -3.39
N LEU A 150 -11.83 7.40 -3.94
CA LEU A 150 -12.24 8.58 -3.19
C LEU A 150 -13.22 8.25 -2.04
N ARG A 151 -14.13 7.30 -2.26
CA ARG A 151 -15.05 6.84 -1.20
C ARG A 151 -14.31 6.19 -0.04
N ILE A 152 -13.30 5.36 -0.34
CA ILE A 152 -12.46 4.73 0.69
C ILE A 152 -11.67 5.84 1.42
N ALA A 153 -11.04 6.75 0.69
CA ALA A 153 -10.26 7.84 1.28
C ALA A 153 -11.08 8.68 2.27
N ARG A 154 -12.31 9.06 1.89
CA ARG A 154 -13.23 9.79 2.77
C ARG A 154 -13.63 8.99 4.01
N ALA A 155 -13.89 7.70 3.86
CA ALA A 155 -14.26 6.86 4.99
C ALA A 155 -13.10 6.65 5.98
N TRP A 156 -11.87 6.78 5.52
CA TRP A 156 -10.66 6.60 6.32
C TRP A 156 -10.06 7.92 6.82
N ASP A 157 -10.62 9.07 6.42
CA ASP A 157 -9.99 10.38 6.57
C ASP A 157 -8.54 10.38 6.04
N ALA A 158 -8.35 9.74 4.88
CA ALA A 158 -7.07 9.46 4.27
C ALA A 158 -6.82 10.36 3.04
N ALA A 159 -5.54 10.56 2.71
CA ALA A 159 -5.17 11.22 1.47
C ALA A 159 -5.64 10.39 0.26
N HIS A 160 -6.02 11.06 -0.82
CA HIS A 160 -6.37 10.44 -2.10
C HIS A 160 -5.49 11.01 -3.19
N CYS A 161 -4.75 10.14 -3.88
CA CYS A 161 -3.84 10.54 -4.94
C CYS A 161 -4.03 9.62 -6.15
N PRO A 162 -4.18 10.18 -7.36
CA PRO A 162 -4.00 9.43 -8.59
C PRO A 162 -2.62 8.75 -8.63
N ALA A 163 -2.57 7.51 -9.13
CA ALA A 163 -1.34 6.71 -9.15
C ALA A 163 -0.21 7.34 -9.99
N ASP A 164 -0.54 8.11 -11.01
CA ASP A 164 0.41 8.83 -11.88
C ASP A 164 1.02 10.08 -11.24
N THR A 165 0.40 10.62 -10.19
CA THR A 165 0.86 11.84 -9.48
C THR A 165 1.35 11.55 -8.07
N PHE A 166 1.35 10.29 -7.62
CA PHE A 166 1.72 9.96 -6.25
C PHE A 166 3.25 9.96 -6.07
N GLU A 167 3.72 10.82 -5.18
CA GLU A 167 5.12 10.91 -4.77
C GLU A 167 5.29 10.40 -3.33
N VAL A 168 6.43 9.77 -3.05
CA VAL A 168 6.77 9.34 -1.69
C VAL A 168 7.24 10.55 -0.90
N ASP A 169 6.28 11.24 -0.29
CA ASP A 169 6.57 12.30 0.66
C ASP A 169 7.06 11.73 1.99
N ALA A 170 8.04 12.40 2.57
CA ALA A 170 8.48 12.13 3.94
C ALA A 170 7.46 12.78 4.90
N HIS A 171 6.46 11.99 5.32
CA HIS A 171 5.54 12.36 6.40
C HIS A 171 6.24 12.35 7.77
#